data_AF-A0A9D9Y5T9-F1
#
_entry.id   AF-A0A9D9Y5T9-F1
#
_cell.length_a   1.000
_cell.length_b   1.000
_cell.length_c   1.000
_cell.angle_alpha   90.00
_cell.angle_beta   90.00
_cell.angle_gamma   90.00
#
_symmetry.space_group_name_H-M   'P 1'
#
loop_
_entity.id
_entity.type
_entity.pdbx_description
1 polymer ?
#
loop_
_entity_poly.entity_id
_entity_poly.type
_entity_poly.pdbx_seq_one_letter_code
_entity_poly.pdbx_strand_id
1 'polypeptide(L)'
;MKKISAIVLFFCCNAILIFFEVHKQSKYLKLSYEIQKLQAQICDLSQQKTELIYELHNLQQPHNIQDVAVKKLMMKNIELKKIKNIDKDFDEAHQ
;
A
#
# COMPACT_ATOMS: atom_id res chain seq x y z
N MET A 1 9.12 -36.03 58.14
CA MET A 1 9.31 -34.60 57.77
C MET A 1 9.94 -34.40 56.38
N LYS A 2 11.04 -35.09 56.00
CA LYS A 2 11.68 -34.92 54.68
C LYS A 2 10.78 -35.24 53.47
N LYS A 3 9.89 -36.25 53.58
CA LYS A 3 8.95 -36.63 52.51
C LYS A 3 7.91 -35.54 52.22
N ILE A 4 7.43 -34.85 53.25
CA ILE A 4 6.46 -33.75 53.12
C ILE A 4 7.13 -32.55 52.45
N SER A 5 8.37 -32.23 52.85
CA SER A 5 9.16 -31.18 52.21
C SER A 5 9.38 -31.45 50.72
N ALA A 6 9.67 -32.70 50.33
CA ALA A 6 9.85 -33.05 48.92
C ALA A 6 8.54 -32.91 48.10
N ILE A 7 7.40 -33.28 48.69
CA ILE A 7 6.09 -33.13 48.04
C ILE A 7 5.76 -31.65 47.84
N VAL A 8 5.96 -30.81 48.86
CA VAL A 8 5.73 -29.37 48.75
C VAL A 8 6.66 -28.73 47.71
N LEU A 9 7.93 -29.13 47.68
CA LEU A 9 8.89 -28.67 46.68
C LEU A 9 8.44 -29.04 45.26
N PHE A 10 7.94 -30.27 45.07
CA PHE A 10 7.43 -30.73 43.78
C PHE A 10 6.25 -29.87 43.28
N PHE A 11 5.28 -29.58 44.14
CA PHE A 11 4.16 -28.70 43.77
C PHE A 11 4.63 -27.27 43.46
N CYS A 12 5.58 -26.75 44.23
CA CYS A 12 6.13 -25.41 44.00
C CYS A 12 6.85 -25.32 42.65
N CYS A 13 7.68 -26.32 42.31
CA CYS A 13 8.32 -26.39 41.00
C CYS A 13 7.31 -26.47 39.85
N ASN A 14 6.25 -27.27 40.01
CA ASN A 14 5.20 -27.36 38.98
C ASN A 14 4.46 -26.03 38.80
N ALA A 15 4.14 -25.32 39.89
CA ALA A 15 3.51 -24.01 39.82
C ALA A 15 4.38 -22.99 39.07
N ILE A 16 5.70 -22.99 39.32
CA ILE A 16 6.65 -22.13 38.61
C ILE A 16 6.69 -22.48 37.11
N LEU A 17 6.71 -23.76 36.75
CA LEU A 17 6.70 -24.20 35.35
C LEU A 17 5.42 -23.75 34.63
N ILE A 18 4.26 -23.91 35.26
CA ILE A 18 2.98 -23.45 34.71
C ILE A 18 3.00 -21.93 34.50
N PHE A 19 3.48 -21.17 35.49
CA PHE A 19 3.60 -19.72 35.37
C PHE A 19 4.51 -19.32 34.21
N PHE A 20 5.63 -20.02 34.03
CA PHE A 20 6.58 -19.75 32.96
C PHE A 20 5.96 -20.02 31.58
N GLU A 21 5.22 -21.12 31.46
CA GLU A 21 4.53 -21.50 30.22
C GLU A 21 3.44 -20.48 29.86
N VAL A 22 2.62 -20.07 30.83
CA VAL A 22 1.59 -19.03 30.62
C VAL A 22 2.22 -17.70 30.22
N HIS A 23 3.30 -17.29 30.88
CA HIS A 23 4.00 -16.06 30.54
C HIS A 23 4.59 -16.10 29.12
N LYS A 24 5.16 -17.25 28.71
CA LYS A 24 5.65 -17.46 27.35
C LYS A 24 4.53 -17.40 26.32
N GLN A 25 3.41 -18.08 26.57
CA GLN A 25 2.24 -18.06 25.68
C GLN A 25 1.65 -16.65 25.56
N SER A 26 1.59 -15.89 26.66
CA SER A 26 1.11 -14.51 26.63
C SER A 26 2.00 -13.62 25.75
N LYS A 27 3.33 -13.77 25.85
CA LYS A 27 4.28 -13.06 24.97
C LYS A 27 4.10 -13.45 23.51
N TYR A 28 3.95 -14.75 23.23
CA TYR A 28 3.73 -15.24 21.88
C TYR A 28 2.45 -14.68 21.28
N LEU A 29 1.35 -14.69 22.05
CA LEU A 29 0.06 -14.15 21.60
C LEU A 29 0.14 -12.66 21.27
N LYS A 30 0.82 -11.86 22.11
CA LYS A 30 1.05 -10.43 21.83
C LYS A 30 1.81 -10.23 20.53
N LEU A 31 2.89 -10.99 20.35
CA LEU A 31 3.70 -10.91 19.12
C LEU A 31 2.88 -11.32 17.89
N SER A 32 2.12 -12.40 17.97
CA SER A 32 1.23 -12.83 16.88
C SER A 32 0.20 -11.77 16.53
N TYR A 33 -0.37 -11.09 17.53
CA TYR A 33 -1.31 -10.00 17.30
C TYR A 33 -0.63 -8.80 16.60
N GLU A 34 0.57 -8.41 17.02
CA GLU A 34 1.31 -7.34 16.35
C GLU A 34 1.66 -7.69 14.91
N ILE A 35 2.07 -8.94 14.64
CA ILE A 35 2.32 -9.43 13.29
C ILE A 35 1.05 -9.35 12.44
N GLN A 36 -0.09 -9.82 12.95
CA GLN A 36 -1.36 -9.76 12.22
C GLN A 36 -1.78 -8.32 11.94
N LYS A 37 -1.59 -7.41 12.91
CA LYS A 37 -1.87 -5.99 12.72
C LYS A 37 -1.00 -5.37 11.62
N LEU A 38 0.30 -5.66 11.62
CA LEU A 38 1.21 -5.19 10.58
C LEU A 38 0.87 -5.76 9.20
N GLN A 39 0.50 -7.04 9.13
CA GLN A 39 0.04 -7.66 7.88
C GLN A 39 -1.23 -7.00 7.33
N ALA A 40 -2.20 -6.69 8.20
CA ALA A 40 -3.40 -5.96 7.81
C ALA A 40 -3.07 -4.57 7.24
N GLN A 41 -2.15 -3.85 7.88
CA GLN A 41 -1.70 -2.53 7.39
C GLN A 41 -0.98 -2.62 6.04
N ILE A 42 -0.14 -3.65 5.83
CA ILE A 42 0.51 -3.89 4.54
C ILE A 42 -0.54 -4.16 3.46
N CYS A 43 -1.55 -4.97 3.78
CA CYS A 43 -2.63 -5.29 2.85
C CYS A 43 -3.41 -4.04 2.43
N ASP A 44 -3.82 -3.23 3.41
CA ASP A 44 -4.53 -1.96 3.18
C ASP A 44 -3.71 -0.97 2.32
N LEU A 45 -2.44 -0.74 2.68
CA LEU A 45 -1.56 0.12 1.89
C LEU A 45 -1.32 -0.41 0.48
N SER A 46 -1.21 -1.73 0.31
CA SER A 46 -1.06 -2.35 -1.01
C SER A 46 -2.32 -2.18 -1.87
N GLN A 47 -3.50 -2.22 -1.25
CA GLN A 47 -4.75 -1.97 -1.94
C GLN A 47 -4.83 -0.51 -2.38
N GLN A 48 -4.58 0.43 -1.47
CA GLN A 48 -4.56 1.87 -1.78
C GLN A 48 -3.58 2.20 -2.91
N LYS A 49 -2.37 1.62 -2.88
CA LYS A 49 -1.40 1.77 -3.97
C LYS A 49 -1.97 1.29 -5.31
N THR A 50 -2.62 0.13 -5.31
CA THR A 50 -3.23 -0.44 -6.53
C THR A 50 -4.34 0.46 -7.06
N GLU A 51 -5.20 0.96 -6.19
CA GLU A 51 -6.26 1.91 -6.52
C GLU A 51 -5.67 3.20 -7.12
N LEU A 52 -4.63 3.77 -6.51
CA LEU A 52 -3.98 4.97 -7.01
C LEU A 52 -3.31 4.76 -8.37
N ILE A 53 -2.68 3.60 -8.60
CA ILE A 53 -2.10 3.24 -9.90
C ILE A 53 -3.20 3.13 -10.95
N TYR A 54 -4.34 2.53 -10.59
CA TYR A 54 -5.49 2.41 -11.47
C TYR A 54 -6.08 3.78 -11.83
N GLU A 55 -6.24 4.67 -10.84
CA GLU A 55 -6.67 6.06 -11.07
C GLU A 55 -5.69 6.82 -11.97
N LEU A 56 -4.38 6.70 -11.71
CA LEU A 56 -3.34 7.31 -12.53
C LEU A 56 -3.44 6.84 -13.99
N HIS A 57 -3.58 5.53 -14.20
CA HIS A 57 -3.74 4.95 -15.52
C HIS A 57 -5.01 5.45 -16.22
N ASN A 58 -6.13 5.56 -15.49
CA ASN A 58 -7.37 6.14 -16.02
C ASN A 58 -7.22 7.61 -16.41
N LEU A 59 -6.54 8.42 -15.59
CA LEU A 59 -6.27 9.83 -15.89
C LEU A 59 -5.33 10.01 -17.08
N GLN A 60 -4.37 9.09 -17.27
CA GLN A 60 -3.46 9.07 -18.40
C GLN A 60 -4.10 8.60 -19.70
N GLN A 61 -5.37 8.14 -19.68
CA GLN A 61 -6.02 7.72 -20.92
C GLN A 61 -6.16 8.91 -21.88
N PRO A 62 -5.81 8.74 -23.17
CA PRO A 62 -5.82 9.82 -24.16
C PRO A 62 -7.16 10.55 -24.25
N HIS A 63 -8.28 9.83 -24.08
CA HIS A 63 -9.61 10.43 -24.07
C HIS A 63 -9.75 11.47 -22.95
N ASN A 64 -9.27 11.17 -21.74
CA ASN A 64 -9.41 12.04 -20.58
C ASN A 64 -8.50 13.27 -20.73
N ILE A 65 -7.30 13.07 -21.27
CA ILE A 65 -6.36 14.14 -21.59
C ILE A 65 -6.96 15.07 -22.65
N GLN A 66 -7.56 14.51 -23.70
CA GLN A 66 -8.18 15.26 -24.78
C GLN A 66 -9.41 16.04 -24.29
N ASP A 67 -10.21 15.45 -23.41
CA ASP A 67 -11.35 16.13 -22.78
C ASP A 67 -10.90 17.30 -21.91
N VAL A 68 -9.83 17.15 -21.13
CA VAL A 68 -9.26 18.25 -20.34
C VAL A 68 -8.67 19.34 -21.25
N ALA A 69 -7.93 18.95 -22.30
CA ALA A 69 -7.34 19.89 -23.25
C ALA A 69 -8.42 20.71 -23.99
N VAL A 70 -9.48 20.06 -24.45
CA VAL A 70 -10.54 20.71 -25.24
C VAL A 70 -11.49 21.50 -24.33
N LYS A 71 -11.93 20.94 -23.19
CA LYS A 71 -12.98 21.55 -22.34
C LYS A 71 -12.43 22.56 -21.33
N LYS A 72 -11.27 22.31 -20.72
CA LYS A 72 -10.68 23.21 -19.71
C LYS A 72 -9.63 24.17 -20.29
N LEU A 73 -8.81 23.70 -21.22
CA LEU A 73 -7.72 24.51 -21.78
C LEU A 73 -8.09 25.17 -23.13
N MET A 74 -9.32 24.97 -23.61
CA MET A 74 -9.82 25.47 -24.90
C MET A 74 -8.88 25.16 -26.09
N MET A 75 -8.13 24.07 -26.01
CA MET A 75 -7.24 23.65 -27.09
C MET A 75 -8.08 23.11 -28.25
N LYS A 76 -7.82 23.61 -29.46
CA LYS A 76 -8.46 23.12 -30.68
C LYS A 76 -7.81 21.82 -31.11
N ASN A 77 -8.64 20.84 -31.50
CA ASN A 77 -8.15 19.60 -32.08
C ASN A 77 -7.47 19.89 -33.43
N ILE A 78 -6.17 19.63 -33.53
CA ILE A 78 -5.40 19.86 -34.75
C ILE A 78 -5.30 18.52 -35.48
N GLU A 79 -5.88 18.43 -36.66
CA GLU A 79 -5.66 17.28 -37.55
C GLU A 79 -4.20 17.31 -38.05
N LEU A 80 -3.48 16.20 -37.88
CA LEU A 80 -2.08 16.03 -38.26
C LEU A 80 -1.77 16.47 -39.72
N LYS A 81 -2.77 16.45 -40.61
CA LYS A 81 -2.65 16.97 -41.99
C LYS A 81 -2.35 18.48 -42.07
N LYS A 82 -2.70 19.27 -41.05
CA LYS A 82 -2.47 20.73 -41.02
C LYS A 82 -1.05 21.11 -40.59
N ILE A 83 -0.34 20.23 -39.90
CA ILE A 83 1.01 20.54 -39.36
C ILE A 83 2.05 20.61 -40.49
N LYS A 84 1.88 19.82 -41.56
CA LYS A 84 2.80 19.79 -42.71
C LYS A 84 2.87 21.12 -43.50
N ASN A 85 1.91 22.02 -43.28
CA ASN A 85 1.86 23.33 -43.96
C ASN A 85 2.35 24.48 -43.07
N ILE A 86 2.52 24.27 -41.76
CA ILE A 86 2.96 25.35 -40.85
C ILE A 86 4.43 25.72 -41.10
N ASP A 87 5.27 24.75 -41.44
CA ASP A 87 6.67 25.01 -41.83
C ASP A 87 6.77 25.84 -43.12
N LYS A 88 5.76 25.80 -43.99
CA LYS A 88 5.77 26.56 -45.27
C LYS A 88 5.26 27.99 -45.12
N ASP A 89 4.27 28.22 -44.25
CA ASP A 89 3.75 29.57 -43.99
C ASP A 89 4.74 30.44 -43.19
N PHE A 90 5.66 29.83 -42.43
CA PHE A 90 6.70 30.57 -41.69
C PHE A 90 7.83 31.09 -42.61
N ASP A 91 8.08 30.42 -43.74
CA ASP A 91 9.05 30.82 -44.76
C ASP A 91 8.49 31.93 -45.68
N GLU A 92 7.18 31.98 -45.93
CA GLU A 92 6.54 33.01 -46.77
C GLU A 92 6.28 34.34 -46.04
N ALA A 93 6.25 34.36 -44.71
CA ALA A 93 6.07 35.59 -43.92
C ALA A 93 7.36 36.41 -43.72
N HIS A 94 8.51 35.90 -44.17
CA HIS A 94 9.84 36.51 -44.03
C HIS A 94 10.55 36.80 -45.37
N GLN A 95 9.82 36.81 -46.50
CA GLN A 95 10.23 37.43 -47.77
C GLN A 95 9.42 38.69 -48.06
#